data_AF-A0A2G9HXM2-F1
#
_entry.id   AF-A0A2G9HXM2-F1
#
_cell.length_a   1.000
_cell.length_b   1.000
_cell.length_c   1.000
_cell.angle_alpha   90.00
_cell.angle_beta   90.00
_cell.angle_gamma   90.00
#
_symmetry.space_group_name_H-M   'P 1'
#
loop_
_entity.id
_entity.type
_entity.pdbx_description
1 polymer ?
#
loop_
_entity_poly.entity_id
_entity_poly.type
_entity_poly.pdbx_seq_one_letter_code
_entity_poly.pdbx_strand_id
1 'polypeptide(L)'
;MANSASGMAVKDDCKLKFLELKAKRNYRFIIFKIEDQQVVVEKLGSPDENYDDFTASLPSDESPDTSKVRMKMLYASSKDRFKRELDGIQVELQATDPSEMSFDIIKGRAL
;
A
#
# COMPACT_ATOMS: atom_id res chain seq x y z
N MET A 1 25.10 6.68 19.18
CA MET A 1 23.90 5.90 18.80
C MET A 1 22.71 6.83 18.77
N ALA A 2 22.22 7.19 17.58
CA ALA A 2 20.89 7.75 17.34
C ALA A 2 20.77 8.01 15.83
N ASN A 3 19.92 7.25 15.14
CA ASN A 3 19.23 7.77 13.96
C ASN A 3 17.86 7.07 13.89
N SER A 4 17.11 7.24 14.97
CA SER A 4 15.72 6.82 15.05
C SER A 4 14.84 8.02 14.71
N ALA A 5 13.85 7.79 13.84
CA ALA A 5 12.86 8.71 13.30
C ALA A 5 13.25 9.44 12.00
N SER A 6 13.37 8.70 10.89
CA SER A 6 12.96 9.28 9.60
C SER A 6 11.44 9.46 9.66
N GLY A 7 10.98 10.65 10.03
CA GLY A 7 9.55 10.96 10.04
C GLY A 7 9.00 10.82 8.62
N MET A 8 8.42 9.65 8.31
CA MET A 8 7.84 9.38 6.99
C MET A 8 6.75 10.42 6.73
N ALA A 9 6.96 11.30 5.77
CA ALA A 9 5.96 12.26 5.34
C ALA A 9 4.96 11.56 4.41
N VAL A 10 3.67 11.81 4.60
CA VAL A 10 2.62 11.34 3.69
C VAL A 10 2.20 12.54 2.86
N LYS A 11 2.32 12.46 1.52
CA LYS A 11 1.84 13.55 0.67
C LYS A 11 0.32 13.67 0.81
N ASP A 12 -0.19 14.90 0.86
CA ASP A 12 -1.62 15.20 1.03
C ASP A 12 -2.49 14.50 -0.03
N ASP A 13 -1.96 14.36 -1.25
CA ASP A 13 -2.63 13.67 -2.35
C ASP A 13 -2.97 12.21 -2.01
N CYS A 14 -2.19 11.53 -1.16
CA CYS A 14 -2.49 10.17 -0.74
C CYS A 14 -3.81 10.08 0.02
N LYS A 15 -4.05 11.03 0.95
CA LYS A 15 -5.29 11.07 1.74
C LYS A 15 -6.46 11.48 0.87
N LEU A 16 -6.27 12.47 0.00
CA LEU A 16 -7.31 12.91 -0.93
C LEU A 16 -7.76 11.76 -1.83
N LYS A 17 -6.83 11.04 -2.45
CA LYS A 17 -7.17 9.89 -3.32
C LYS A 17 -7.85 8.76 -2.57
N PHE A 18 -7.44 8.47 -1.34
CA PHE A 18 -8.12 7.50 -0.50
C PHE A 18 -9.56 7.91 -0.18
N LEU A 19 -9.80 9.18 0.16
CA LEU A 19 -11.15 9.71 0.38
C LEU A 19 -12.00 9.65 -0.90
N GLU A 20 -11.42 9.94 -2.06
CA GLU A 20 -12.11 9.82 -3.35
C GLU A 20 -12.51 8.38 -3.66
N LEU A 21 -11.63 7.40 -3.38
CA LEU A 21 -11.95 5.97 -3.53
C LEU A 21 -13.14 5.58 -2.65
N LYS A 22 -13.15 6.01 -1.38
CA LYS A 22 -14.26 5.72 -0.44
C LYS A 22 -15.58 6.36 -0.86
N ALA A 23 -15.54 7.63 -1.30
CA ALA A 23 -16.75 8.42 -1.50
C ALA A 23 -17.35 8.31 -2.91
N LYS A 24 -16.49 8.30 -3.95
CA LYS A 24 -16.95 8.46 -5.35
C LYS A 24 -17.00 7.15 -6.12
N ARG A 25 -16.35 6.08 -5.63
CA ARG A 25 -16.15 4.80 -6.36
C ARG A 25 -15.49 4.98 -7.73
N ASN A 26 -14.70 6.05 -7.90
CA ASN A 26 -14.00 6.36 -9.15
C ASN A 26 -12.73 5.52 -9.33
N TYR A 27 -12.26 4.87 -8.26
CA TYR A 27 -11.05 4.06 -8.27
C TYR A 27 -11.38 2.67 -7.75
N ARG A 28 -10.90 1.63 -8.44
CA ARG A 28 -10.99 0.25 -7.96
C ARG A 28 -9.95 -0.02 -6.87
N PHE A 29 -8.75 0.49 -7.04
CA PHE A 29 -7.64 0.35 -6.10
C PHE A 29 -6.72 1.57 -6.16
N ILE A 30 -5.88 1.72 -5.15
CA ILE A 30 -4.77 2.69 -5.14
C ILE A 30 -3.53 1.92 -4.73
N ILE A 31 -2.43 2.09 -5.47
CA ILE A 31 -1.11 1.61 -5.09
C ILE A 31 -0.34 2.80 -4.54
N PHE A 32 0.21 2.63 -3.34
CA PHE A 32 1.10 3.60 -2.70
C PHE A 32 2.50 3.00 -2.61
N LYS A 33 3.51 3.84 -2.80
CA LYS A 33 4.91 3.45 -2.61
C LYS A 33 5.62 4.44 -1.70
N ILE A 34 6.74 4.01 -1.13
CA ILE A 34 7.66 4.91 -0.43
C ILE A 34 8.76 5.32 -1.41
N GLU A 35 8.83 6.62 -1.69
CA GLU A 35 9.85 7.23 -2.55
C GLU A 35 10.49 8.38 -1.79
N ASP A 36 11.82 8.42 -1.72
CA ASP A 36 12.57 9.44 -0.98
C ASP A 36 12.10 9.65 0.48
N GLN A 37 11.77 8.54 1.18
CA GLN A 37 11.21 8.53 2.55
C GLN A 37 9.84 9.21 2.69
N GLN A 38 9.09 9.33 1.60
CA GLN A 38 7.73 9.86 1.57
C GLN A 38 6.77 8.85 0.95
N VAL A 39 5.54 8.79 1.47
CA VAL A 39 4.48 8.02 0.82
C VAL A 39 3.90 8.85 -0.31
N VAL A 40 3.86 8.23 -1.49
CA VAL A 40 3.32 8.81 -2.72
C VAL A 40 2.34 7.84 -3.37
N VAL A 41 1.41 8.37 -4.16
CA VAL A 41 0.55 7.56 -5.03
C VAL A 41 1.38 7.06 -6.19
N GLU A 42 1.43 5.76 -6.37
CA GLU A 42 2.08 5.11 -7.51
C GLU A 42 1.09 4.90 -8.66
N LYS A 43 -0.09 4.35 -8.37
CA LYS A 43 -1.13 4.07 -9.36
C LYS A 43 -2.52 4.26 -8.80
N LEU A 44 -3.42 4.76 -9.65
CA LEU A 44 -4.86 4.78 -9.43
C LEU A 44 -5.48 3.78 -10.39
N GLY A 45 -6.14 2.75 -9.84
CA GLY A 45 -6.84 1.75 -10.63
C GLY A 45 -8.19 2.25 -11.11
N SER A 46 -8.46 2.18 -12.41
CA SER A 46 -9.75 2.48 -13.02
C SER A 46 -10.86 1.53 -12.51
N PRO A 47 -12.14 1.93 -12.51
CA PRO A 47 -13.25 1.02 -12.18
C PRO A 47 -13.32 -0.25 -13.05
N ASP A 48 -12.78 -0.17 -14.27
CA ASP A 48 -12.76 -1.25 -15.26
C ASP A 48 -11.57 -2.21 -15.08
N GLU A 49 -10.55 -1.82 -14.32
CA GLU A 49 -9.42 -2.70 -13.99
C GLU A 49 -9.85 -3.77 -12.99
N ASN A 50 -9.31 -4.96 -13.17
CA ASN A 50 -9.62 -6.13 -12.35
C ASN A 50 -8.46 -6.48 -11.40
N TYR A 51 -8.57 -7.64 -10.75
CA TYR A 51 -7.57 -8.09 -9.79
C TYR A 51 -6.23 -8.45 -10.45
N ASP A 52 -6.25 -9.04 -11.64
CA ASP A 52 -5.03 -9.37 -12.39
C ASP A 52 -4.29 -8.08 -12.78
N ASP A 53 -5.02 -7.06 -13.23
CA ASP A 53 -4.45 -5.73 -13.52
C ASP A 53 -3.79 -5.10 -12.29
N PHE A 54 -4.41 -5.24 -11.11
CA PHE A 54 -3.84 -4.81 -9.84
C PHE A 54 -2.52 -5.53 -9.57
N THR A 55 -2.49 -6.86 -9.62
CA THR A 55 -1.29 -7.66 -9.34
C THR A 55 -0.17 -7.40 -10.33
N ALA A 56 -0.49 -7.18 -11.61
CA ALA A 56 0.49 -6.86 -12.65
C ALA A 56 1.13 -5.47 -12.45
N SER A 57 0.45 -4.57 -11.74
CA SER A 57 1.02 -3.26 -11.36
C SER A 57 1.83 -3.27 -10.06
N LEU A 58 1.92 -4.40 -9.36
CA LEU A 58 2.83 -4.54 -8.23
C LEU A 58 4.25 -4.85 -8.73
N PRO A 59 5.30 -4.35 -8.06
CA PRO A 59 6.68 -4.62 -8.47
C PRO A 59 6.98 -6.13 -8.41
N SER A 60 7.31 -6.71 -9.56
CA SER A 60 7.57 -8.16 -9.69
C SER A 60 8.88 -8.60 -9.01
N ASP A 61 9.80 -7.65 -8.78
CA ASP A 61 11.18 -7.89 -8.32
C ASP A 61 11.42 -7.48 -6.86
N GLU A 62 10.43 -6.83 -6.24
CA GLU A 62 10.45 -6.47 -4.82
C GLU A 62 9.61 -7.47 -4.01
N SER A 63 10.03 -8.74 -3.98
CA SER A 63 9.55 -9.57 -2.89
C SER A 63 10.14 -9.00 -1.60
N PRO A 64 9.35 -8.84 -0.54
CA PRO A 64 9.86 -8.46 0.76
C PRO A 64 11.03 -9.33 1.20
N ASP A 65 11.19 -10.56 0.72
CA ASP A 65 12.33 -11.42 1.04
C ASP A 65 13.64 -11.04 0.34
N THR A 66 13.60 -10.68 -0.95
CA THR A 66 14.78 -10.25 -1.73
C THR A 66 15.13 -8.78 -1.54
N SER A 67 14.18 -7.98 -1.03
CA SER A 67 14.34 -6.56 -0.78
C SER A 67 15.43 -6.26 0.25
N LYS A 68 16.18 -5.16 0.03
CA LYS A 68 17.23 -4.72 0.96
C LYS A 68 16.65 -4.58 2.38
N VAL A 69 17.33 -5.10 3.40
CA VAL A 69 16.89 -5.05 4.81
C VAL A 69 16.41 -3.66 5.24
N ARG A 70 17.10 -2.60 4.81
CA ARG A 70 16.71 -1.21 5.09
C ARG A 70 15.34 -0.83 4.51
N MET A 71 14.98 -1.33 3.34
CA MET A 71 13.67 -1.09 2.74
C MET A 71 12.58 -1.83 3.51
N LYS A 72 12.80 -3.10 3.88
CA LYS A 72 11.85 -3.84 4.75
C LYS A 72 11.59 -3.08 6.05
N MET A 73 12.66 -2.59 6.69
CA MET A 73 12.56 -1.78 7.90
C MET A 73 11.82 -0.46 7.66
N LEU A 74 12.10 0.23 6.56
CA LEU A 74 11.43 1.48 6.20
C LEU A 74 9.92 1.25 6.01
N TYR A 75 9.51 0.28 5.19
CA TYR A 75 8.10 -0.06 4.98
C TYR A 75 7.41 -0.49 6.28
N ALA A 76 8.03 -1.37 7.08
CA ALA A 76 7.46 -1.85 8.33
C ALA A 76 7.26 -0.72 9.37
N SER A 77 8.26 0.14 9.56
CA SER A 77 8.19 1.29 10.48
C SER A 77 7.24 2.39 10.00
N SER A 78 7.03 2.46 8.70
CA SER A 78 6.17 3.44 8.03
C SER A 78 4.69 3.05 8.05
N LYS A 79 4.40 1.75 7.94
CA LYS A 79 3.05 1.19 7.81
C LYS A 79 2.07 1.76 8.84
N ASP A 80 2.42 1.67 10.12
CA ASP A 80 1.50 2.04 11.20
C ASP A 80 1.16 3.53 11.20
N ARG A 81 2.11 4.38 10.84
CA ARG A 81 1.87 5.82 10.72
C ARG A 81 0.99 6.11 9.52
N PHE A 82 1.27 5.51 8.37
CA PHE A 82 0.49 5.74 7.15
C PHE A 82 -0.96 5.31 7.33
N LYS A 83 -1.19 4.15 7.96
CA LYS A 83 -2.54 3.66 8.26
C LYS A 83 -3.36 4.63 9.10
N ARG A 84 -2.75 5.32 10.08
CA ARG A 84 -3.47 6.31 10.92
C ARG A 84 -3.96 7.51 10.11
N GLU A 85 -3.31 7.81 8.99
CA GLU A 85 -3.73 8.87 8.06
C GLU A 85 -4.89 8.42 7.14
N LEU A 86 -5.13 7.11 7.04
CA LEU A 86 -6.15 6.50 6.18
C LEU A 86 -7.32 5.98 7.02
N ASP A 87 -8.15 6.88 7.53
CA ASP A 87 -9.27 6.52 8.40
C ASP A 87 -10.37 5.71 7.66
N GLY A 88 -10.80 4.61 8.27
CA GLY A 88 -11.85 3.72 7.76
C GLY A 88 -11.37 2.55 6.88
N ILE A 89 -10.10 2.14 7.02
CA ILE A 89 -9.65 0.80 6.56
C ILE A 89 -10.40 -0.27 7.37
N GLN A 90 -11.12 -1.15 6.69
CA GLN A 90 -11.90 -2.22 7.34
C GLN A 90 -11.06 -3.48 7.61
N VAL A 91 -10.11 -3.77 6.71
CA VAL A 91 -9.34 -5.02 6.68
C VAL A 91 -7.89 -4.70 6.37
N GLU A 92 -6.98 -5.38 7.08
CA GLU A 92 -5.55 -5.32 6.81
C GLU A 92 -5.03 -6.71 6.42
N LEU A 93 -4.33 -6.77 5.30
CA LEU A 93 -3.56 -7.91 4.85
C LEU A 93 -2.11 -7.47 4.65
N GLN A 94 -1.19 -8.18 5.29
CA GLN A 94 0.23 -8.08 5.00
C GLN A 94 0.61 -9.34 4.23
N ALA A 95 1.26 -9.15 3.08
CA ALA A 95 1.78 -10.22 2.25
C ALA A 95 3.29 -10.04 2.08
N THR A 96 4.04 -11.12 2.27
CA THR A 96 5.49 -11.18 2.02
C THR A 96 5.86 -11.92 0.75
N ASP A 97 4.88 -12.57 0.13
CA ASP A 97 5.02 -13.30 -1.12
C ASP A 97 3.79 -13.08 -2.02
N PRO A 98 3.92 -13.05 -3.35
CA PRO A 98 2.79 -12.90 -4.26
C PRO A 98 1.67 -13.93 -4.05
N SER A 99 1.97 -15.15 -3.60
CA SER A 99 0.97 -16.19 -3.32
C SER A 99 0.04 -15.82 -2.15
N GLU A 100 0.54 -15.06 -1.19
CA GLU A 100 -0.24 -14.58 -0.03
C GLU A 100 -1.24 -13.48 -0.38
N MET A 101 -1.14 -12.92 -1.60
CA MET A 101 -2.07 -11.89 -2.07
C MET A 101 -3.29 -12.46 -2.78
N SER A 102 -3.38 -13.77 -3.03
CA SER A 102 -4.44 -14.37 -3.84
C SER A 102 -5.84 -13.87 -3.48
N PHE A 103 -6.71 -13.77 -4.50
CA PHE A 103 -8.05 -13.22 -4.35
C PHE A 103 -8.86 -13.91 -3.25
N ASP A 104 -8.70 -15.22 -3.08
CA ASP A 104 -9.37 -16.00 -2.04
C ASP A 104 -8.95 -15.59 -0.62
N ILE A 105 -7.66 -15.29 -0.41
CA ILE A 105 -7.15 -14.81 0.88
C ILE A 105 -7.73 -13.43 1.20
N ILE A 106 -7.74 -12.52 0.22
CA ILE A 106 -8.31 -11.17 0.40
C ILE A 106 -9.80 -11.26 0.72
N LYS A 107 -10.54 -12.05 -0.06
CA LYS A 107 -11.99 -12.25 0.13
C LYS A 107 -12.30 -12.87 1.48
N GLY A 108 -11.50 -13.85 1.93
CA GLY A 108 -11.67 -14.50 3.22
C GLY A 108 -11.43 -13.57 4.43
N ARG A 109 -10.67 -12.48 4.26
CA ARG A 109 -10.50 -11.46 5.31
C ARG A 109 -11.51 -10.32 5.24
N ALA A 110 -12.18 -10.15 4.11
CA ALA A 110 -13.14 -9.08 3.88
C ALA A 110 -14.59 -9.44 4.22
N LEU A 111 -14.86 -10.72 4.48
CA LEU A 111 -16.15 -11.26 4.93
C LEU A 111 -16.09 -11.60 6.42
#